data_AF-A0A661WFD9-F1
#
_entry.id   AF-A0A661WFD9-F1
#
_cell.length_a   1.000
_cell.length_b   1.000
_cell.length_c   1.000
_cell.angle_alpha   90.00
_cell.angle_beta   90.00
_cell.angle_gamma   90.00
#
_symmetry.space_group_name_H-M   'P 1'
#
loop_
_entity.id
_entity.type
_entity.pdbx_description
1 polymer ?
#
loop_
_entity_poly.entity_id
_entity_poly.type
_entity_poly.pdbx_seq_one_letter_code
_entity_poly.pdbx_strand_id
1 'polypeptide(L)'
;MKKKKKIAIIGASYLQKPLVQKCKKMDIETHVFAWEKGSVCKDISDFFYPVSIIEKHKILEVCRRINIDGIVSISSDIAMPTVSYVASELALIANDPESTFATTNKYAMRKRLSSHGLPCPEFYRLKGSGGFVPVELDFGKSSFVVKPTDRSGSRGVRKVNRFDELEVAIQRALDESFSKEVIIEEFITGREISVEMISWKGEHFFLAATDKVTTGPPYFVEIEHHQPAELSEKFLDKIKFIVKNALSALGVCYGASHSELIITQKEEIIIVEIGARMGGDFIGSDLVALSTGYDFVKGVIEVALGKFNFPHKTLDKYAGVYFLCHERSYLTEIFLNDSSEFIVAKEIFDKPLVNLTDSSDRSGYLIYQADRKISFLSGERICEVY
;
A
#
# COMPACT_ATOMS: atom_id res chain seq x y z
N MET A 1 17.78 30.69 16.87
CA MET A 1 17.10 29.92 15.80
C MET A 1 16.59 28.61 16.38
N LYS A 2 15.36 28.19 16.06
CA LYS A 2 14.80 26.92 16.55
C LYS A 2 15.58 25.78 15.88
N LYS A 3 16.05 24.78 16.64
CA LYS A 3 16.78 23.62 16.10
C LYS A 3 15.89 22.89 15.09
N LYS A 4 16.40 22.67 13.87
CA LYS A 4 15.71 21.92 12.82
C LYS A 4 15.42 20.49 13.30
N LYS A 5 14.19 20.02 13.07
CA LYS A 5 13.80 18.64 13.39
C LYS A 5 14.51 17.68 12.44
N LYS A 6 14.91 16.51 12.93
CA LYS A 6 15.63 15.49 12.15
C LYS A 6 14.79 14.24 12.03
N ILE A 7 14.60 13.74 10.81
CA ILE A 7 13.81 12.54 10.58
C ILE A 7 14.59 11.50 9.78
N ALA A 8 14.58 10.26 10.27
CA ALA A 8 15.07 9.12 9.50
C ALA A 8 13.98 8.61 8.55
N ILE A 9 14.33 8.42 7.28
CA ILE A 9 13.45 7.88 6.25
C ILE A 9 14.02 6.55 5.77
N ILE A 10 13.22 5.49 5.90
CA ILE A 10 13.63 4.13 5.52
C ILE A 10 13.06 3.81 4.13
N GLY A 11 13.93 3.72 3.13
CA GLY A 11 13.56 3.57 1.72
C GLY A 11 13.78 4.85 0.91
N ALA A 12 14.14 4.67 -0.36
CA ALA A 12 14.58 5.75 -1.24
C ALA A 12 14.08 5.57 -2.69
N SER A 13 13.02 4.78 -2.90
CA SER A 13 12.43 4.60 -4.24
C SER A 13 11.55 5.79 -4.62
N TYR A 14 10.97 5.76 -5.82
CA TYR A 14 10.00 6.78 -6.26
C TYR A 14 8.80 6.88 -5.33
N LEU A 15 8.46 5.80 -4.61
CA LEU A 15 7.38 5.78 -3.64
C LEU A 15 7.71 6.59 -2.36
N GLN A 16 8.99 6.69 -1.96
CA GLN A 16 9.40 7.52 -0.82
C GLN A 16 9.79 8.96 -1.21
N LYS A 17 9.91 9.25 -2.52
CA LYS A 17 10.24 10.59 -3.01
C LYS A 17 9.30 11.68 -2.49
N PRO A 18 7.95 11.51 -2.47
CA PRO A 18 7.03 12.52 -1.93
C PRO A 18 7.29 12.84 -0.45
N LEU A 19 7.66 11.83 0.35
CA LEU A 19 7.98 11.98 1.77
C LEU A 19 9.22 12.86 1.98
N VAL A 20 10.31 12.58 1.25
CA VAL A 20 11.55 13.37 1.35
C VAL A 20 11.31 14.82 0.91
N GLN A 21 10.61 15.02 -0.20
CA GLN A 21 10.26 16.35 -0.70
C GLN A 21 9.37 17.12 0.29
N LYS A 22 8.41 16.45 0.93
CA LYS A 22 7.53 17.06 1.93
C LYS A 22 8.31 17.49 3.18
N CYS A 23 9.22 16.64 3.69
CA CYS A 23 10.10 17.01 4.79
C CYS A 23 10.91 18.29 4.48
N LYS A 24 11.47 18.42 3.27
CA LYS A 24 12.17 19.65 2.85
C LYS A 24 11.26 20.88 2.87
N LYS A 25 10.04 20.77 2.33
CA LYS A 25 9.03 21.86 2.36
C LYS A 25 8.62 22.24 3.78
N MET A 26 8.70 21.31 4.74
CA MET A 26 8.40 21.52 6.15
C MET A 26 9.62 21.99 6.97
N ASP A 27 10.74 22.28 6.32
CA ASP A 27 12.02 22.60 6.97
C ASP A 27 12.45 21.53 7.99
N ILE A 28 12.45 20.25 7.58
CA ILE A 28 12.93 19.10 8.36
C ILE A 28 14.19 18.53 7.71
N GLU A 29 15.21 18.23 8.51
CA GLU A 29 16.48 17.61 8.09
C GLU A 29 16.26 16.11 7.88
N THR A 30 16.57 15.63 6.67
CA THR A 30 16.27 14.27 6.22
C THR A 30 17.50 13.38 6.23
N HIS A 31 17.36 12.22 6.87
CA HIS A 31 18.37 11.15 6.90
C HIS A 31 17.81 9.90 6.23
N VAL A 32 18.17 9.66 4.97
CA VAL A 32 17.58 8.60 4.13
C VAL A 32 18.48 7.36 4.11
N PHE A 33 17.90 6.20 4.39
CA PHE A 33 18.59 4.89 4.39
C PHE A 33 18.04 4.00 3.28
N ALA A 34 18.91 3.57 2.36
CA ALA A 34 18.59 2.58 1.34
C ALA A 34 19.88 2.07 0.66
N TRP A 35 19.77 1.04 -0.20
CA TRP A 35 20.84 0.73 -1.13
C TRP A 35 21.07 1.87 -2.12
N GLU A 36 22.32 2.15 -2.46
CA GLU A 36 22.66 3.25 -3.36
C GLU A 36 22.10 3.07 -4.78
N LYS A 37 22.19 1.84 -5.32
CA LYS A 37 21.67 1.54 -6.66
C LYS A 37 20.15 1.70 -6.70
N GLY A 38 19.66 2.58 -7.58
CA GLY A 38 18.22 2.83 -7.77
C GLY A 38 17.59 3.79 -6.75
N SER A 39 18.38 4.42 -5.89
CA SER A 39 17.89 5.40 -4.91
C SER A 39 17.61 6.76 -5.53
N VAL A 40 16.37 6.97 -5.99
CA VAL A 40 15.93 8.26 -6.54
C VAL A 40 15.89 9.38 -5.49
N CYS A 41 15.88 9.02 -4.19
CA CYS A 41 15.88 9.99 -3.10
C CYS A 41 17.27 10.49 -2.71
N LYS A 42 18.36 9.91 -3.24
CA LYS A 42 19.74 10.23 -2.83
C LYS A 42 20.04 11.72 -2.96
N ASP A 43 19.82 12.27 -4.16
CA ASP A 43 20.19 13.66 -4.48
C ASP A 43 19.23 14.70 -3.91
N ILE A 44 18.07 14.25 -3.42
CA ILE A 44 17.07 15.12 -2.78
C ILE A 44 17.03 14.98 -1.26
N SER A 45 17.91 14.19 -0.65
CA SER A 45 18.04 14.12 0.82
C SER A 45 19.05 15.14 1.35
N ASP A 46 19.02 15.45 2.64
CA ASP A 46 20.09 16.23 3.28
C ASP A 46 21.29 15.32 3.61
N PHE A 47 21.00 14.09 4.04
CA PHE A 47 21.98 13.04 4.26
C PHE A 47 21.47 11.69 3.73
N PHE A 48 22.29 11.01 2.95
CA PHE A 48 22.03 9.67 2.43
C PHE A 48 23.00 8.64 3.01
N TYR A 49 22.46 7.49 3.42
CA TYR A 49 23.22 6.39 4.00
C TYR A 49 23.02 5.12 3.15
N PRO A 50 24.08 4.59 2.49
CA PRO A 50 23.99 3.40 1.64
C PRO A 50 23.91 2.11 2.48
N VAL A 51 22.85 2.00 3.28
CA VAL A 51 22.58 0.88 4.21
C VAL A 51 21.27 0.23 3.81
N SER A 52 21.22 -1.11 3.79
CA SER A 52 19.98 -1.79 3.44
C SER A 52 18.88 -1.47 4.44
N ILE A 53 17.64 -1.29 3.95
CA ILE A 53 16.48 -0.96 4.80
C ILE A 53 16.16 -2.01 5.86
N ILE A 54 16.68 -3.23 5.73
CA ILE A 54 16.51 -4.33 6.68
C ILE A 54 17.65 -4.42 7.72
N GLU A 55 18.74 -3.65 7.56
CA GLU A 55 19.88 -3.64 8.48
C GLU A 55 19.61 -2.75 9.71
N LYS A 56 18.52 -3.08 10.43
CA LYS A 56 17.95 -2.29 11.52
C LYS A 56 18.95 -1.93 12.64
N HIS A 57 19.93 -2.78 12.93
CA HIS A 57 20.97 -2.50 13.93
C HIS A 57 21.94 -1.40 13.48
N LYS A 58 22.40 -1.44 12.22
CA LYS A 58 23.26 -0.37 11.65
C LYS A 58 22.52 0.95 11.57
N ILE A 59 21.25 0.90 11.17
CA ILE A 59 20.38 2.09 11.12
C ILE A 59 20.22 2.68 12.52
N LEU A 60 19.97 1.85 13.54
CA LEU A 60 19.86 2.29 14.93
C LEU A 60 21.12 3.03 15.42
N GLU A 61 22.31 2.49 15.16
CA GLU A 61 23.57 3.11 15.55
C GLU A 61 23.74 4.52 14.95
N VAL A 62 23.42 4.66 13.67
CA VAL A 62 23.49 5.94 12.96
C VAL A 62 22.44 6.91 13.50
N CYS A 63 21.18 6.48 13.63
CA CYS A 63 20.08 7.29 14.17
C CYS A 63 20.35 7.77 15.61
N ARG A 64 20.94 6.92 16.46
CA ARG A 64 21.33 7.26 17.83
C ARG A 64 22.40 8.36 17.86
N ARG A 65 23.42 8.27 17.00
CA ARG A 65 24.47 9.29 16.88
C ARG A 65 23.94 10.63 16.37
N ILE A 66 23.00 10.61 15.44
CA ILE A 66 22.37 11.81 14.85
C ILE A 66 21.42 12.49 15.85
N ASN A 67 20.85 11.70 16.76
CA ASN A 67 19.77 12.11 17.66
C ASN A 67 18.54 12.59 16.88
N ILE A 68 17.95 11.66 16.12
CA ILE A 68 16.74 11.90 15.32
C ILE A 68 15.52 12.19 16.22
N ASP A 69 14.59 12.99 15.71
CA ASP A 69 13.32 13.32 16.38
C ASP A 69 12.16 12.41 15.94
N GLY A 70 12.35 11.62 14.88
CA GLY A 70 11.35 10.70 14.34
C GLY A 70 11.94 9.78 13.28
N ILE A 71 11.23 8.69 12.99
CA ILE A 71 11.58 7.73 11.94
C ILE A 71 10.32 7.28 11.23
N VAL A 72 10.36 7.17 9.91
CA VAL A 72 9.17 6.85 9.10
C VAL A 72 9.53 6.19 7.76
N SER A 73 8.57 5.45 7.22
CA SER A 73 8.55 5.00 5.82
C SER A 73 7.12 5.12 5.29
N ILE A 74 6.98 5.11 3.97
CA ILE A 74 5.68 5.07 3.27
C ILE A 74 5.74 4.02 2.17
N SER A 75 4.63 3.37 1.86
CA SER A 75 4.50 2.44 0.71
C SER A 75 5.51 1.26 0.70
N SER A 76 6.08 0.87 1.85
CA SER A 76 6.97 -0.29 1.98
C SER A 76 6.69 -1.08 3.27
N ASP A 77 6.08 -2.26 3.14
CA ASP A 77 5.88 -3.16 4.29
C ASP A 77 7.21 -3.68 4.85
N ILE A 78 8.19 -3.90 3.97
CA ILE A 78 9.53 -4.41 4.32
C ILE A 78 10.28 -3.42 5.22
N ALA A 79 10.02 -2.12 5.09
CA ALA A 79 10.64 -1.09 5.93
C ALA A 79 10.03 -1.02 7.34
N MET A 80 8.77 -1.41 7.52
CA MET A 80 8.04 -1.20 8.77
C MET A 80 8.65 -1.91 9.99
N PRO A 81 9.14 -3.16 9.90
CA PRO A 81 9.86 -3.80 11.01
C PRO A 81 11.11 -3.03 11.45
N THR A 82 11.84 -2.42 10.51
CA THR A 82 12.99 -1.57 10.83
C THR A 82 12.57 -0.28 11.51
N VAL A 83 11.52 0.38 10.98
CA VAL A 83 10.95 1.60 11.58
C VAL A 83 10.52 1.33 13.02
N SER A 84 9.73 0.28 13.25
CA SER A 84 9.25 -0.11 14.60
C SER A 84 10.40 -0.42 15.55
N TYR A 85 11.39 -1.20 15.10
CA TYR A 85 12.56 -1.57 15.91
C TYR A 85 13.37 -0.33 16.33
N VAL A 86 13.78 0.50 15.37
CA VAL A 86 14.63 1.67 15.66
C VAL A 86 13.88 2.70 16.50
N ALA A 87 12.58 2.93 16.23
CA ALA A 87 11.77 3.83 17.03
C ALA A 87 11.65 3.37 18.49
N SER A 88 11.38 2.07 18.70
CA SER A 88 11.24 1.49 20.04
C SER A 88 12.52 1.64 20.86
N GLU A 89 13.67 1.31 20.26
CA GLU A 89 15.00 1.42 20.88
C GLU A 89 15.43 2.86 21.20
N LEU A 90 14.80 3.84 20.54
CA LEU A 90 15.06 5.27 20.74
C LEU A 90 13.91 5.99 21.47
N ALA A 91 12.91 5.25 21.97
CA ALA A 91 11.71 5.79 22.61
C ALA A 91 10.97 6.85 21.75
N LEU A 92 10.91 6.63 20.44
CA LEU A 92 10.18 7.44 19.46
C LEU A 92 8.78 6.84 19.19
N ILE A 93 7.92 7.61 18.52
CA ILE A 93 6.59 7.15 18.12
C ILE A 93 6.69 6.04 17.07
N ALA A 94 6.09 4.88 17.38
CA ALA A 94 5.87 3.79 16.44
C ALA A 94 4.78 2.84 16.93
N ASN A 95 4.32 1.97 16.04
CA ASN A 95 3.58 0.78 16.42
C ASN A 95 4.54 -0.24 17.05
N ASP A 96 4.07 -0.99 18.03
CA ASP A 96 4.88 -2.01 18.70
C ASP A 96 5.29 -3.15 17.74
N PRO A 97 6.30 -3.94 18.09
CA PRO A 97 6.81 -5.00 17.20
C PRO A 97 5.77 -6.06 16.84
N GLU A 98 4.85 -6.37 17.75
CA GLU A 98 3.85 -7.41 17.53
C GLU A 98 2.75 -6.90 16.57
N SER A 99 2.29 -5.67 16.73
CA SER A 99 1.37 -5.00 15.78
C SER A 99 2.00 -4.81 14.40
N THR A 100 3.29 -4.48 14.36
CA THR A 100 4.05 -4.40 13.10
C THR A 100 4.16 -5.77 12.42
N PHE A 101 4.43 -6.83 13.18
CA PHE A 101 4.44 -8.19 12.64
C PHE A 101 3.06 -8.59 12.10
N ALA A 102 1.99 -8.30 12.83
CA ALA A 102 0.63 -8.60 12.41
C ALA A 102 0.20 -7.88 11.11
N THR A 103 0.75 -6.71 10.82
CA THR A 103 0.43 -5.94 9.59
C THR A 103 1.39 -6.20 8.43
N THR A 104 2.44 -7.00 8.65
CA THR A 104 3.44 -7.36 7.61
C THR A 104 3.49 -8.86 7.33
N ASN A 105 2.80 -9.67 8.14
CA ASN A 105 2.69 -11.11 7.95
C ASN A 105 1.23 -11.52 7.72
N LYS A 106 0.94 -12.05 6.54
CA LYS A 106 -0.41 -12.42 6.09
C LYS A 106 -1.07 -13.44 7.02
N TYR A 107 -0.34 -14.43 7.52
CA TYR A 107 -0.91 -15.39 8.48
C TYR A 107 -1.22 -14.77 9.84
N ALA A 108 -0.31 -13.97 10.38
CA ALA A 108 -0.54 -13.28 11.66
C ALA A 108 -1.75 -12.33 11.56
N MET A 109 -1.87 -11.62 10.43
CA MET A 109 -3.02 -10.78 10.11
C MET A 109 -4.31 -11.59 10.12
N ARG A 110 -4.40 -12.67 9.33
CA ARG A 110 -5.59 -13.52 9.24
C ARG A 110 -5.99 -14.09 10.59
N LYS A 111 -5.03 -14.59 11.36
CA LYS A 111 -5.28 -15.11 12.71
C LYS A 111 -5.91 -14.07 13.62
N ARG A 112 -5.40 -12.84 13.61
CA ARG A 112 -5.94 -11.74 14.42
C ARG A 112 -7.32 -11.29 13.96
N LEU A 113 -7.54 -11.15 12.65
CA LEU A 113 -8.85 -10.77 12.12
C LEU A 113 -9.91 -11.82 12.49
N SER A 114 -9.62 -13.09 12.21
CA SER A 114 -10.51 -14.21 12.50
C SER A 114 -10.81 -14.35 14.00
N SER A 115 -9.81 -14.19 14.88
CA SER A 115 -10.04 -14.28 16.34
C SER A 115 -10.91 -13.16 16.90
N HIS A 116 -11.07 -12.05 16.16
CA HIS A 116 -11.95 -10.92 16.52
C HIS A 116 -13.27 -10.93 15.73
N GLY A 117 -13.56 -12.01 14.99
CA GLY A 117 -14.79 -12.12 14.18
C GLY A 117 -14.85 -11.13 13.00
N LEU A 118 -13.69 -10.65 12.54
CA LEU A 118 -13.60 -9.75 11.39
C LEU A 118 -13.56 -10.54 10.08
N PRO A 119 -14.17 -10.02 9.01
CA PRO A 119 -14.30 -10.75 7.75
C PRO A 119 -12.94 -10.82 7.05
N CYS A 120 -12.44 -12.03 6.88
CA CYS A 120 -11.27 -12.34 6.07
C CYS A 120 -11.47 -13.70 5.37
N PRO A 121 -10.71 -14.02 4.31
CA PRO A 121 -10.77 -15.32 3.67
C PRO A 121 -10.51 -16.46 4.67
N GLU A 122 -11.13 -17.62 4.44
CA GLU A 122 -10.68 -18.85 5.10
C GLU A 122 -9.22 -19.14 4.71
N PHE A 123 -8.45 -19.68 5.65
CA PHE A 123 -7.00 -19.79 5.46
C PHE A 123 -6.36 -20.98 6.17
N TYR A 124 -5.28 -21.48 5.58
CA TYR A 124 -4.42 -22.52 6.11
C TYR A 124 -2.96 -22.10 6.01
N ARG A 125 -2.13 -22.46 7.00
CA ARG A 125 -0.68 -22.15 7.01
C ARG A 125 0.14 -23.41 6.85
N LEU A 126 1.13 -23.32 5.99
CA LEU A 126 2.15 -24.33 5.78
C LEU A 126 3.54 -23.80 6.15
N LYS A 127 4.34 -24.62 6.84
CA LYS A 127 5.72 -24.29 7.23
C LYS A 127 6.73 -25.21 6.53
N GLY A 128 7.75 -24.62 5.90
CA GLY A 128 8.79 -25.36 5.19
C GLY A 128 8.24 -26.23 4.06
N SER A 129 8.93 -27.31 3.71
CA SER A 129 8.45 -28.34 2.78
C SER A 129 7.67 -29.46 3.49
N GLY A 130 7.08 -29.17 4.65
CA GLY A 130 6.32 -30.16 5.41
C GLY A 130 5.19 -30.76 4.56
N GLY A 131 4.93 -32.06 4.73
CA GLY A 131 3.92 -32.78 3.96
C GLY A 131 2.56 -32.10 4.10
N PHE A 132 2.02 -31.65 2.97
CA PHE A 132 0.69 -31.07 2.86
C PHE A 132 -0.31 -32.16 2.47
N VAL A 133 -1.41 -32.32 3.22
CA VAL A 133 -2.48 -33.24 2.85
C VAL A 133 -3.71 -32.45 2.41
N PRO A 134 -4.14 -32.55 1.14
CA PRO A 134 -5.29 -31.80 0.60
C PRO A 134 -6.61 -31.93 1.38
N VAL A 135 -6.77 -32.99 2.17
CA VAL A 135 -7.96 -33.22 3.03
C VAL A 135 -8.15 -32.13 4.09
N GLU A 136 -7.10 -31.38 4.42
CA GLU A 136 -7.16 -30.27 5.37
C GLU A 136 -7.72 -28.98 4.75
N LEU A 137 -7.90 -28.94 3.41
CA LEU A 137 -8.58 -27.86 2.68
C LEU A 137 -10.01 -28.29 2.35
N ASP A 138 -10.88 -28.40 3.36
CA ASP A 138 -12.33 -28.60 3.11
C ASP A 138 -13.03 -27.27 2.77
N PHE A 139 -12.43 -26.47 1.87
CA PHE A 139 -12.99 -25.20 1.39
C PHE A 139 -14.05 -25.39 0.29
N GLY A 140 -14.68 -26.57 0.22
CA GLY A 140 -15.76 -26.91 -0.70
C GLY A 140 -15.52 -26.53 -2.17
N LYS A 141 -14.80 -27.34 -2.96
CA LYS A 141 -14.63 -27.19 -4.43
C LYS A 141 -14.24 -25.76 -4.93
N SER A 142 -13.67 -24.92 -4.07
CA SER A 142 -13.34 -23.52 -4.38
C SER A 142 -11.93 -23.41 -4.95
N SER A 143 -11.67 -22.34 -5.71
CA SER A 143 -10.30 -21.97 -6.09
C SER A 143 -9.54 -21.44 -4.87
N PHE A 144 -8.23 -21.61 -4.85
CA PHE A 144 -7.36 -21.16 -3.77
C PHE A 144 -6.41 -20.05 -4.25
N VAL A 145 -5.89 -19.27 -3.32
CA VAL A 145 -4.72 -18.42 -3.54
C VAL A 145 -3.60 -18.87 -2.63
N VAL A 146 -2.46 -19.21 -3.22
CA VAL A 146 -1.23 -19.54 -2.49
C VAL A 146 -0.31 -18.34 -2.49
N LYS A 147 0.20 -17.96 -1.31
CA LYS A 147 1.00 -16.74 -1.11
C LYS A 147 2.13 -16.98 -0.11
N PRO A 148 3.31 -16.35 -0.26
CA PRO A 148 4.25 -16.20 0.84
C PRO A 148 3.61 -15.43 2.00
N THR A 149 3.92 -15.78 3.24
CA THR A 149 3.36 -15.05 4.40
C THR A 149 3.93 -13.64 4.56
N ASP A 150 5.11 -13.35 4.01
CA ASP A 150 5.96 -12.21 4.37
C ASP A 150 6.52 -11.47 3.15
N ARG A 151 5.79 -11.50 2.03
CA ARG A 151 6.11 -10.77 0.79
C ARG A 151 5.00 -9.80 0.40
N SER A 152 5.38 -8.85 -0.45
CA SER A 152 4.53 -7.81 -1.05
C SER A 152 4.72 -7.74 -2.57
N GLY A 153 3.88 -6.95 -3.26
CA GLY A 153 3.94 -6.75 -4.70
C GLY A 153 3.57 -8.01 -5.51
N SER A 154 2.63 -8.81 -5.00
CA SER A 154 2.14 -10.05 -5.64
C SER A 154 3.19 -11.13 -5.93
N ARG A 155 4.42 -10.97 -5.41
CA ARG A 155 5.51 -11.94 -5.58
C ARG A 155 5.15 -13.28 -4.94
N GLY A 156 5.21 -14.34 -5.73
CA GLY A 156 4.88 -15.70 -5.30
C GLY A 156 3.38 -15.96 -5.10
N VAL A 157 2.50 -15.00 -5.41
CA VAL A 157 1.05 -15.17 -5.34
C VAL A 157 0.56 -15.95 -6.56
N ARG A 158 -0.26 -16.98 -6.36
CA ARG A 158 -0.85 -17.76 -7.45
C ARG A 158 -2.25 -18.26 -7.12
N LYS A 159 -3.19 -18.03 -8.03
CA LYS A 159 -4.49 -18.71 -8.03
C LYS A 159 -4.32 -20.16 -8.46
N VAL A 160 -4.95 -21.06 -7.73
CA VAL A 160 -4.94 -22.51 -7.93
C VAL A 160 -6.39 -22.96 -8.11
N ASN A 161 -6.72 -23.55 -9.26
CA ASN A 161 -8.10 -24.00 -9.54
C ASN A 161 -8.30 -25.49 -9.22
N ARG A 162 -7.20 -26.24 -9.11
CA ARG A 162 -7.20 -27.69 -8.93
C ARG A 162 -6.09 -28.11 -7.96
N PHE A 163 -6.33 -29.19 -7.20
CA PHE A 163 -5.37 -29.68 -6.21
C PHE A 163 -4.03 -30.11 -6.80
N ASP A 164 -3.99 -30.58 -8.05
CA ASP A 164 -2.75 -30.98 -8.74
C ASP A 164 -1.85 -29.79 -9.11
N GLU A 165 -2.35 -28.55 -9.09
CA GLU A 165 -1.55 -27.34 -9.28
C GLU A 165 -0.92 -26.82 -7.96
N LEU A 166 -1.36 -27.34 -6.81
CA LEU A 166 -1.09 -26.76 -5.50
C LEU A 166 0.37 -26.91 -5.09
N GLU A 167 0.99 -28.06 -5.35
CA GLU A 167 2.39 -28.33 -5.00
C GLU A 167 3.34 -27.33 -5.67
N VAL A 168 3.16 -27.10 -6.98
CA VAL A 168 3.96 -26.12 -7.74
C VAL A 168 3.74 -24.70 -7.22
N ALA A 169 2.51 -24.34 -6.85
CA ALA A 169 2.20 -23.03 -6.29
C ALA A 169 2.86 -22.83 -4.91
N ILE A 170 2.82 -23.86 -4.05
CA ILE A 170 3.47 -23.85 -2.73
C ILE A 170 4.98 -23.68 -2.88
N GLN A 171 5.62 -24.46 -3.76
CA GLN A 171 7.07 -24.38 -3.94
C GLN A 171 7.49 -22.97 -4.40
N ARG A 172 6.78 -22.39 -5.37
CA ARG A 172 7.03 -21.01 -5.82
C ARG A 172 6.89 -19.99 -4.69
N ALA A 173 5.88 -20.15 -3.83
CA ALA A 173 5.67 -19.25 -2.70
C ALA A 173 6.77 -19.42 -1.62
N LEU A 174 7.23 -20.66 -1.36
CA LEU A 174 8.35 -20.94 -0.46
C LEU A 174 9.66 -20.34 -0.96
N ASP A 175 9.92 -20.40 -2.26
CA ASP A 175 11.14 -19.85 -2.87
C ASP A 175 11.24 -18.33 -2.64
N GLU A 176 10.11 -17.64 -2.74
CA GLU A 176 10.01 -16.21 -2.45
C GLU A 176 10.01 -15.90 -0.94
N SER A 177 9.36 -16.69 -0.08
CA SER A 177 9.22 -16.36 1.36
C SER A 177 10.57 -16.22 2.08
N PHE A 178 10.70 -15.20 2.92
CA PHE A 178 11.89 -15.05 3.78
C PHE A 178 11.86 -16.04 4.96
N SER A 179 10.69 -16.23 5.54
CA SER A 179 10.42 -17.15 6.67
C SER A 179 10.26 -18.61 6.25
N LYS A 180 10.18 -18.88 4.94
CA LYS A 180 9.85 -20.19 4.37
C LYS A 180 8.49 -20.69 4.84
N GLU A 181 7.51 -19.79 4.85
CA GLU A 181 6.13 -20.08 5.21
C GLU A 181 5.14 -19.58 4.17
N VAL A 182 4.10 -20.37 3.96
CA VAL A 182 3.07 -20.15 2.94
C VAL A 182 1.71 -20.09 3.60
N ILE A 183 0.84 -19.24 3.06
CA ILE A 183 -0.58 -19.22 3.38
C ILE A 183 -1.37 -19.62 2.13
N ILE A 184 -2.35 -20.50 2.33
CA ILE A 184 -3.34 -20.90 1.34
C ILE A 184 -4.66 -20.29 1.78
N GLU A 185 -5.28 -19.52 0.92
CA GLU A 185 -6.53 -18.82 1.23
C GLU A 185 -7.63 -19.19 0.22
N GLU A 186 -8.88 -19.08 0.67
CA GLU A 186 -10.03 -19.03 -0.23
C GLU A 186 -9.84 -17.92 -1.27
N PHE A 187 -10.12 -18.21 -2.55
CA PHE A 187 -10.15 -17.20 -3.59
C PHE A 187 -11.48 -16.44 -3.59
N ILE A 188 -11.43 -15.20 -3.12
CA ILE A 188 -12.58 -14.29 -3.11
C ILE A 188 -12.68 -13.55 -4.45
N THR A 189 -13.88 -13.49 -5.02
CA THR A 189 -14.18 -12.70 -6.21
C THR A 189 -15.06 -11.51 -5.88
N GLY A 190 -14.77 -10.38 -6.50
CA GLY A 190 -15.55 -9.16 -6.30
C GLY A 190 -14.82 -7.91 -6.77
N ARG A 191 -15.40 -6.76 -6.46
CA ARG A 191 -14.82 -5.43 -6.71
C ARG A 191 -13.76 -5.15 -5.65
N GLU A 192 -12.54 -4.82 -6.08
CA GLU A 192 -11.46 -4.45 -5.17
C GLU A 192 -11.47 -2.95 -4.90
N ILE A 193 -11.32 -2.58 -3.63
CA ILE A 193 -11.15 -1.20 -3.19
C ILE A 193 -10.00 -1.10 -2.19
N SER A 194 -9.45 0.10 -1.99
CA SER A 194 -8.65 0.41 -0.80
C SER A 194 -9.29 1.46 0.09
N VAL A 195 -8.87 1.46 1.35
CA VAL A 195 -9.28 2.43 2.37
C VAL A 195 -8.05 2.98 3.07
N GLU A 196 -7.95 4.30 3.06
CA GLU A 196 -6.86 5.06 3.62
C GLU A 196 -7.33 5.66 4.94
N MET A 197 -6.59 5.34 6.01
CA MET A 197 -6.80 5.96 7.32
C MET A 197 -5.49 6.50 7.87
N ILE A 198 -5.59 7.45 8.80
CA ILE A 198 -4.48 7.84 9.67
C ILE A 198 -4.85 7.54 11.11
N SER A 199 -3.91 7.01 11.87
CA SER A 199 -4.09 6.58 13.25
C SER A 199 -3.29 7.44 14.22
N TRP A 200 -3.90 7.74 15.36
CA TRP A 200 -3.26 8.46 16.45
C TRP A 200 -3.71 7.92 17.80
N LYS A 201 -2.77 7.36 18.57
CA LYS A 201 -3.02 6.78 19.90
C LYS A 201 -4.16 5.73 19.90
N GLY A 202 -4.22 4.90 18.86
CA GLY A 202 -5.24 3.85 18.72
C GLY A 202 -6.56 4.30 18.11
N GLU A 203 -6.75 5.61 17.90
CA GLU A 203 -7.92 6.14 17.19
C GLU A 203 -7.65 6.22 15.69
N HIS A 204 -8.64 5.84 14.88
CA HIS A 204 -8.52 5.69 13.42
C HIS A 204 -9.42 6.67 12.68
N PHE A 205 -8.82 7.51 11.83
CA PHE A 205 -9.50 8.58 11.11
C PHE A 205 -9.51 8.27 9.62
N PHE A 206 -10.72 8.14 9.05
CA PHE A 206 -10.94 7.89 7.64
C PHE A 206 -10.49 9.08 6.79
N LEU A 207 -9.76 8.80 5.71
CA LEU A 207 -9.32 9.81 4.74
C LEU A 207 -10.04 9.62 3.40
N ALA A 208 -9.91 8.45 2.80
CA ALA A 208 -10.49 8.14 1.50
C ALA A 208 -10.83 6.65 1.38
N ALA A 209 -11.70 6.36 0.41
CA ALA A 209 -11.85 5.04 -0.17
C ALA A 209 -11.56 5.17 -1.66
N THR A 210 -10.89 4.17 -2.23
CA THR A 210 -10.34 4.22 -3.58
C THR A 210 -10.82 3.01 -4.36
N ASP A 211 -11.40 3.24 -5.55
CA ASP A 211 -11.66 2.18 -6.52
C ASP A 211 -10.37 1.73 -7.19
N LYS A 212 -10.21 0.42 -7.34
CA LYS A 212 -9.10 -0.17 -8.06
C LYS A 212 -9.58 -0.86 -9.34
N VAL A 213 -8.85 -0.62 -10.42
CA VAL A 213 -9.03 -1.36 -11.67
C VAL A 213 -7.77 -2.17 -11.92
N THR A 214 -7.92 -3.46 -12.20
CA THR A 214 -6.82 -4.39 -12.43
C THR A 214 -6.94 -5.07 -13.79
N THR A 215 -5.85 -5.69 -14.27
CA THR A 215 -5.87 -6.53 -15.48
C THR A 215 -6.77 -7.75 -15.35
N GLY A 216 -7.24 -8.07 -14.14
CA GLY A 216 -7.87 -9.35 -13.85
C GLY A 216 -6.87 -10.52 -13.91
N PRO A 217 -7.37 -11.77 -13.87
CA PRO A 217 -6.52 -12.95 -13.88
C PRO A 217 -5.68 -13.06 -15.17
N PRO A 218 -4.45 -13.62 -15.09
CA PRO A 218 -3.88 -14.29 -13.91
C PRO A 218 -3.07 -13.38 -12.97
N TYR A 219 -2.73 -12.15 -13.39
CA TYR A 219 -1.73 -11.33 -12.69
C TYR A 219 -2.32 -10.25 -11.78
N PHE A 220 -3.56 -9.81 -12.03
CA PHE A 220 -4.27 -8.79 -11.23
C PHE A 220 -3.46 -7.49 -11.02
N VAL A 221 -2.69 -7.05 -12.01
CA VAL A 221 -1.86 -5.84 -11.90
C VAL A 221 -2.76 -4.61 -11.90
N GLU A 222 -2.55 -3.67 -10.99
CA GLU A 222 -3.33 -2.44 -10.91
C GLU A 222 -2.98 -1.45 -12.03
N ILE A 223 -4.02 -1.00 -12.72
CA ILE A 223 -3.93 -0.16 -13.92
C ILE A 223 -4.65 1.18 -13.77
N GLU A 224 -5.58 1.30 -12.80
CA GLU A 224 -6.19 2.57 -12.39
C GLU A 224 -6.50 2.59 -10.90
N HIS A 225 -6.49 3.79 -10.33
CA HIS A 225 -7.06 4.07 -9.02
C HIS A 225 -7.90 5.35 -9.06
N HIS A 226 -9.06 5.35 -8.41
CA HIS A 226 -9.98 6.49 -8.40
C HIS A 226 -10.56 6.80 -7.02
N GLN A 227 -10.51 8.06 -6.64
CA GLN A 227 -11.11 8.59 -5.42
C GLN A 227 -12.13 9.70 -5.75
N PRO A 228 -13.24 9.80 -4.99
CA PRO A 228 -13.72 8.78 -4.05
C PRO A 228 -14.18 7.51 -4.77
N ALA A 229 -14.16 6.37 -4.08
CA ALA A 229 -14.78 5.14 -4.57
C ALA A 229 -16.30 5.32 -4.73
N GLU A 230 -16.86 4.73 -5.79
CA GLU A 230 -18.29 4.81 -6.10
C GLU A 230 -19.12 3.91 -5.17
N LEU A 231 -19.48 4.45 -4.00
CA LEU A 231 -20.16 3.74 -2.91
C LEU A 231 -21.26 4.62 -2.32
N SER A 232 -22.37 4.00 -1.89
CA SER A 232 -23.37 4.70 -1.08
C SER A 232 -22.80 5.06 0.29
N GLU A 233 -23.24 6.17 0.89
CA GLU A 233 -22.78 6.61 2.22
C GLU A 233 -22.94 5.52 3.28
N LYS A 234 -24.09 4.84 3.29
CA LYS A 234 -24.38 3.73 4.21
C LYS A 234 -23.38 2.57 4.05
N PHE A 235 -23.00 2.24 2.82
CA PHE A 235 -22.04 1.17 2.57
C PHE A 235 -20.62 1.60 2.94
N LEU A 236 -20.25 2.85 2.65
CA LEU A 236 -19.00 3.44 3.08
C LEU A 236 -18.86 3.45 4.62
N ASP A 237 -19.94 3.72 5.36
CA ASP A 237 -19.90 3.68 6.82
C ASP A 237 -19.71 2.27 7.39
N LYS A 238 -20.27 1.23 6.74
CA LYS A 238 -19.96 -0.16 7.07
C LYS A 238 -18.48 -0.47 6.85
N ILE A 239 -17.92 -0.04 5.71
CA ILE A 239 -16.49 -0.20 5.40
C ILE A 239 -15.63 0.49 6.45
N LYS A 240 -15.92 1.76 6.78
CA LYS A 240 -15.21 2.50 7.83
C LYS A 240 -15.26 1.74 9.15
N PHE A 241 -16.42 1.24 9.55
CA PHE A 241 -16.56 0.47 10.79
C PHE A 241 -15.69 -0.78 10.79
N ILE A 242 -15.73 -1.59 9.73
CA ILE A 242 -14.93 -2.82 9.61
C ILE A 242 -13.43 -2.51 9.67
N VAL A 243 -12.96 -1.53 8.88
CA VAL A 243 -11.54 -1.18 8.81
C VAL A 243 -11.03 -0.62 10.14
N LYS A 244 -11.82 0.22 10.83
CA LYS A 244 -11.44 0.73 12.17
C LYS A 244 -11.25 -0.41 13.17
N ASN A 245 -12.22 -1.32 13.26
CA ASN A 245 -12.11 -2.47 14.16
C ASN A 245 -10.94 -3.39 13.78
N ALA A 246 -10.65 -3.54 12.49
CA ALA A 246 -9.51 -4.31 12.02
C ALA A 246 -8.18 -3.68 12.42
N LEU A 247 -8.03 -2.37 12.27
CA LEU A 247 -6.82 -1.65 12.72
C LEU A 247 -6.63 -1.78 14.24
N SER A 248 -7.72 -1.67 15.01
CA SER A 248 -7.67 -1.87 16.47
C SER A 248 -7.30 -3.31 16.85
N ALA A 249 -7.88 -4.32 16.18
CA ALA A 249 -7.56 -5.73 16.39
C ALA A 249 -6.11 -6.08 16.00
N LEU A 250 -5.54 -5.35 15.03
CA LEU A 250 -4.15 -5.45 14.62
C LEU A 250 -3.19 -4.66 15.53
N GLY A 251 -3.72 -3.90 16.51
CA GLY A 251 -2.94 -3.11 17.46
C GLY A 251 -2.31 -1.84 16.87
N VAL A 252 -2.78 -1.39 15.71
CA VAL A 252 -2.27 -0.17 15.07
C VAL A 252 -2.61 1.02 15.95
N CYS A 253 -1.60 1.81 16.32
CA CYS A 253 -1.76 2.98 17.16
C CYS A 253 -1.41 4.28 16.44
N TYR A 254 -0.47 4.24 15.51
CA TYR A 254 0.12 5.42 14.90
C TYR A 254 0.33 5.26 13.40
N GLY A 255 0.16 6.36 12.68
CA GLY A 255 0.60 6.53 11.30
C GLY A 255 -0.48 6.18 10.28
N ALA A 256 -0.09 6.15 9.02
CA ALA A 256 -0.98 5.78 7.93
C ALA A 256 -1.33 4.29 7.95
N SER A 257 -2.48 3.95 7.40
CA SER A 257 -2.82 2.58 7.01
C SER A 257 -3.42 2.53 5.61
N HIS A 258 -3.16 1.42 4.92
CA HIS A 258 -3.72 1.08 3.62
C HIS A 258 -4.38 -0.29 3.75
N SER A 259 -5.71 -0.32 3.60
CA SER A 259 -6.50 -1.55 3.72
C SER A 259 -7.10 -1.92 2.39
N GLU A 260 -6.86 -3.14 1.92
CA GLU A 260 -7.38 -3.68 0.66
C GLU A 260 -8.54 -4.61 0.97
N LEU A 261 -9.68 -4.36 0.32
CA LEU A 261 -10.93 -5.05 0.56
C LEU A 261 -11.49 -5.56 -0.77
N ILE A 262 -12.17 -6.70 -0.72
CA ILE A 262 -13.02 -7.17 -1.82
C ILE A 262 -14.48 -7.05 -1.38
N ILE A 263 -15.29 -6.42 -2.23
CA ILE A 263 -16.75 -6.39 -2.12
C ILE A 263 -17.29 -7.48 -3.04
N THR A 264 -17.86 -8.54 -2.47
CA THR A 264 -18.41 -9.66 -3.25
C THR A 264 -19.67 -9.25 -4.01
N GLN A 265 -20.11 -10.07 -4.96
CA GLN A 265 -21.41 -9.86 -5.64
C GLN A 265 -22.60 -9.87 -4.69
N LYS A 266 -22.46 -10.46 -3.49
CA LYS A 266 -23.47 -10.46 -2.42
C LYS A 266 -23.33 -9.26 -1.48
N GLU A 267 -22.49 -8.29 -1.83
CA GLU A 267 -22.17 -7.10 -1.01
C GLU A 267 -21.51 -7.42 0.34
N GLU A 268 -20.82 -8.56 0.45
CA GLU A 268 -19.99 -8.88 1.61
C GLU A 268 -18.64 -8.17 1.49
N ILE A 269 -18.14 -7.62 2.59
CA ILE A 269 -16.85 -6.89 2.64
C ILE A 269 -15.81 -7.82 3.26
N ILE A 270 -14.83 -8.26 2.47
CA ILE A 270 -13.77 -9.16 2.91
C ILE A 270 -12.44 -8.42 2.96
N ILE A 271 -11.74 -8.47 4.10
CA ILE A 271 -10.42 -7.87 4.27
C ILE A 271 -9.36 -8.77 3.62
N VAL A 272 -8.70 -8.25 2.58
CA VAL A 272 -7.63 -8.94 1.87
C VAL A 272 -6.28 -8.61 2.49
N GLU A 273 -5.97 -7.35 2.75
CA GLU A 273 -4.67 -6.96 3.33
C GLU A 273 -4.80 -5.64 4.09
N ILE A 274 -4.07 -5.47 5.19
CA ILE A 274 -3.98 -4.20 5.92
C ILE A 274 -2.52 -3.94 6.26
N GLY A 275 -1.93 -2.93 5.61
CA GLY A 275 -0.60 -2.43 5.95
C GLY A 275 -0.69 -1.23 6.89
N ALA A 276 0.10 -1.23 7.98
CA ALA A 276 0.29 -0.06 8.86
C ALA A 276 1.28 0.96 8.25
N ARG A 277 1.00 1.32 6.99
CA ARG A 277 1.76 2.27 6.19
C ARG A 277 0.84 2.95 5.18
N MET A 278 1.32 4.03 4.59
CA MET A 278 0.63 4.70 3.48
C MET A 278 0.58 3.80 2.23
N GLY A 279 -0.50 3.89 1.46
CA GLY A 279 -0.67 3.22 0.17
C GLY A 279 0.37 3.65 -0.87
N GLY A 280 0.63 2.77 -1.85
CA GLY A 280 1.49 3.06 -3.00
C GLY A 280 0.72 3.74 -4.14
N ASP A 281 1.27 3.68 -5.35
CA ASP A 281 0.57 4.03 -6.61
C ASP A 281 -0.13 5.39 -6.61
N PHE A 282 0.50 6.38 -5.98
CA PHE A 282 -0.03 7.74 -5.84
C PHE A 282 -1.31 7.87 -4.99
N ILE A 283 -1.89 6.75 -4.53
CA ILE A 283 -3.13 6.71 -3.75
C ILE A 283 -3.00 7.59 -2.51
N GLY A 284 -1.98 7.32 -1.67
CA GLY A 284 -1.76 8.08 -0.45
C GLY A 284 -0.99 9.39 -0.66
N SER A 285 -0.02 9.42 -1.57
CA SER A 285 0.87 10.57 -1.73
C SER A 285 0.23 11.74 -2.48
N ASP A 286 -0.70 11.47 -3.39
CA ASP A 286 -1.27 12.45 -4.30
C ASP A 286 -2.81 12.44 -4.23
N LEU A 287 -3.44 11.28 -4.47
CA LEU A 287 -4.89 11.21 -4.65
C LEU A 287 -5.65 11.67 -3.41
N VAL A 288 -5.24 11.27 -2.19
CA VAL A 288 -5.92 11.73 -0.95
C VAL A 288 -5.92 13.25 -0.84
N ALA A 289 -4.80 13.90 -1.13
CA ALA A 289 -4.71 15.37 -1.06
C ALA A 289 -5.52 16.03 -2.18
N LEU A 290 -5.51 15.47 -3.39
CA LEU A 290 -6.27 15.99 -4.53
C LEU A 290 -7.79 15.80 -4.35
N SER A 291 -8.25 14.69 -3.79
CA SER A 291 -9.68 14.40 -3.63
C SER A 291 -10.28 15.08 -2.41
N THR A 292 -9.55 15.15 -1.30
CA THR A 292 -10.07 15.61 0.00
C THR A 292 -9.48 16.93 0.49
N GLY A 293 -8.35 17.36 -0.06
CA GLY A 293 -7.56 18.49 0.45
C GLY A 293 -6.68 18.17 1.66
N TYR A 294 -6.74 16.94 2.21
CA TYR A 294 -5.88 16.54 3.32
C TYR A 294 -4.48 16.12 2.83
N ASP A 295 -3.44 16.84 3.28
CA ASP A 295 -2.04 16.51 2.99
C ASP A 295 -1.60 15.29 3.82
N PHE A 296 -1.87 14.09 3.30
CA PHE A 296 -1.62 12.84 4.02
C PHE A 296 -0.12 12.60 4.28
N VAL A 297 0.75 12.98 3.35
CA VAL A 297 2.22 12.88 3.53
C VAL A 297 2.66 13.75 4.71
N LYS A 298 2.16 14.99 4.81
CA LYS A 298 2.41 15.84 5.97
C LYS A 298 1.88 15.20 7.26
N GLY A 299 0.66 14.67 7.25
CA GLY A 299 0.06 14.01 8.42
C GLY A 299 0.92 12.85 8.94
N VAL A 300 1.46 12.03 8.02
CA VAL A 300 2.37 10.92 8.38
C VAL A 300 3.68 11.41 9.00
N ILE A 301 4.27 12.49 8.46
CA ILE A 301 5.48 13.11 9.03
C ILE A 301 5.19 13.66 10.43
N GLU A 302 4.05 14.33 10.61
CA GLU A 302 3.66 14.89 11.91
C GLU A 302 3.49 13.81 12.97
N VAL A 303 2.85 12.69 12.63
CA VAL A 303 2.70 11.55 13.55
C VAL A 303 4.06 10.97 13.96
N ALA A 304 4.97 10.78 13.00
CA ALA A 304 6.32 10.29 13.28
C ALA A 304 7.13 11.22 14.20
N LEU A 305 6.79 12.52 14.21
CA LEU A 305 7.37 13.54 15.09
C LEU A 305 6.56 13.76 16.39
N GLY A 306 5.60 12.90 16.69
CA GLY A 306 4.78 12.98 17.90
C GLY A 306 3.76 14.12 17.90
N LYS A 307 3.27 14.52 16.74
CA LYS A 307 2.21 15.51 16.57
C LYS A 307 1.04 14.93 15.79
N PHE A 308 -0.14 15.48 16.00
CA PHE A 308 -1.31 15.08 15.22
C PHE A 308 -2.22 16.26 14.98
N ASN A 309 -2.57 16.47 13.71
CA ASN A 309 -3.63 17.36 13.29
C ASN A 309 -4.77 16.51 12.75
N PHE A 310 -5.96 16.69 13.32
CA PHE A 310 -7.14 15.95 12.89
C PHE A 310 -7.41 16.20 11.41
N PRO A 311 -7.66 15.14 10.62
CA PRO A 311 -7.98 15.32 9.22
C PRO A 311 -9.30 16.05 9.07
N HIS A 312 -9.31 17.02 8.16
CA HIS A 312 -10.48 17.80 7.80
C HIS A 312 -10.57 17.83 6.28
N LYS A 313 -11.69 17.35 5.73
CA LYS A 313 -11.95 17.42 4.29
C LYS A 313 -12.22 18.88 3.90
N THR A 314 -11.44 19.42 2.98
CA THR A 314 -11.57 20.79 2.47
C THR A 314 -11.89 20.84 0.98
N LEU A 315 -11.75 19.72 0.28
CA LEU A 315 -12.12 19.56 -1.13
C LEU A 315 -13.11 18.41 -1.27
N ASP A 316 -13.98 18.52 -2.27
CA ASP A 316 -14.85 17.44 -2.73
C ASP A 316 -14.63 17.26 -4.24
N LYS A 317 -13.49 16.66 -4.58
CA LYS A 317 -13.04 16.45 -5.96
C LYS A 317 -12.86 14.97 -6.25
N TYR A 318 -12.94 14.65 -7.53
CA TYR A 318 -12.49 13.36 -8.04
C TYR A 318 -11.01 13.45 -8.38
N ALA A 319 -10.23 12.46 -7.97
CA ALA A 319 -8.85 12.32 -8.34
C ALA A 319 -8.57 10.87 -8.73
N GLY A 320 -7.72 10.66 -9.72
CA GLY A 320 -7.34 9.31 -10.10
C GLY A 320 -6.03 9.25 -10.83
N VAL A 321 -5.54 8.03 -10.99
CA VAL A 321 -4.34 7.73 -11.76
C VAL A 321 -4.64 6.66 -12.79
N TYR A 322 -4.13 6.86 -14.00
CA TYR A 322 -4.05 5.86 -15.05
C TYR A 322 -2.59 5.42 -15.22
N PHE A 323 -2.37 4.13 -15.39
CA PHE A 323 -1.07 3.59 -15.78
C PHE A 323 -1.03 3.19 -17.25
N LEU A 324 0.08 3.53 -17.92
CA LEU A 324 0.31 3.19 -19.32
C LEU A 324 0.95 1.79 -19.42
N CYS A 325 0.37 0.93 -20.25
CA CYS A 325 0.84 -0.43 -20.54
C CYS A 325 0.38 -0.87 -21.94
N HIS A 326 0.81 -2.05 -22.40
CA HIS A 326 0.47 -2.56 -23.74
C HIS A 326 -1.05 -2.68 -23.96
N GLU A 327 -1.77 -3.24 -22.98
CA GLU A 327 -3.23 -3.41 -22.99
C GLU A 327 -3.98 -2.07 -23.06
N ARG A 328 -3.27 -0.96 -22.80
CA ARG A 328 -3.77 0.41 -22.77
C ARG A 328 -3.00 1.33 -23.70
N SER A 329 -2.41 0.77 -24.75
CA SER A 329 -1.71 1.53 -25.78
C SER A 329 -2.58 2.62 -26.41
N TYR A 330 -3.91 2.48 -26.39
CA TYR A 330 -4.85 3.53 -26.82
C TYR A 330 -4.78 4.82 -25.99
N LEU A 331 -4.24 4.79 -24.76
CA LEU A 331 -4.01 5.98 -23.92
C LEU A 331 -2.73 6.74 -24.31
N THR A 332 -1.87 6.20 -25.17
CA THR A 332 -0.57 6.81 -25.51
C THR A 332 -0.73 8.23 -26.05
N GLU A 333 -1.71 8.47 -26.91
CA GLU A 333 -1.99 9.81 -27.45
C GLU A 333 -2.42 10.80 -26.37
N ILE A 334 -3.17 10.35 -25.37
CA ILE A 334 -3.57 11.20 -24.23
C ILE A 334 -2.33 11.55 -23.40
N PHE A 335 -1.47 10.57 -23.12
CA PHE A 335 -0.24 10.78 -22.37
C PHE A 335 0.73 11.74 -23.09
N LEU A 336 0.86 11.63 -24.42
CA LEU A 336 1.72 12.51 -25.20
C LEU A 336 1.13 13.90 -25.37
N ASN A 337 -0.11 13.99 -25.86
CA ASN A 337 -0.62 15.20 -26.49
C ASN A 337 -1.70 15.92 -25.68
N ASP A 338 -2.31 15.29 -24.67
CA ASP A 338 -3.37 15.94 -23.89
C ASP A 338 -2.76 16.90 -22.85
N SER A 339 -3.24 18.14 -22.86
CA SER A 339 -2.85 19.20 -21.93
C SER A 339 -4.07 19.80 -21.21
N SER A 340 -5.15 19.03 -21.08
CA SER A 340 -6.36 19.45 -20.39
C SER A 340 -6.07 19.86 -18.94
N GLU A 341 -6.76 20.88 -18.45
CA GLU A 341 -6.52 21.46 -17.11
C GLU A 341 -6.71 20.47 -15.95
N PHE A 342 -7.51 19.42 -16.15
CA PHE A 342 -7.71 18.37 -15.14
C PHE A 342 -6.47 17.49 -14.93
N ILE A 343 -5.49 17.52 -15.84
CA ILE A 343 -4.27 16.70 -15.75
C ILE A 343 -3.30 17.38 -14.77
N VAL A 344 -3.08 16.75 -13.62
CA VAL A 344 -2.21 17.28 -12.56
C VAL A 344 -0.75 16.92 -12.83
N ALA A 345 -0.50 15.69 -13.26
CA ALA A 345 0.83 15.19 -13.58
C ALA A 345 0.74 14.07 -14.60
N LYS A 346 1.73 13.97 -15.49
CA LYS A 346 1.89 12.84 -16.39
C LYS A 346 3.37 12.58 -16.66
N GLU A 347 3.75 11.32 -16.76
CA GLU A 347 5.11 10.91 -17.10
C GLU A 347 5.06 9.62 -17.92
N ILE A 348 5.88 9.55 -18.97
CA ILE A 348 6.15 8.32 -19.73
C ILE A 348 7.59 7.93 -19.39
N PHE A 349 7.76 6.69 -18.95
CA PHE A 349 9.07 6.13 -18.65
C PHE A 349 9.76 5.67 -19.94
N ASP A 350 11.09 5.71 -19.95
CA ASP A 350 11.90 5.16 -21.05
C ASP A 350 11.91 3.62 -20.99
N LYS A 351 10.74 3.03 -21.29
CA LYS A 351 10.47 1.59 -21.29
C LYS A 351 9.51 1.24 -22.43
N PRO A 352 9.65 0.06 -23.06
CA PRO A 352 8.70 -0.41 -24.05
C PRO A 352 7.36 -0.75 -23.40
N LEU A 353 6.27 -0.56 -24.15
CA LEU A 353 4.96 -1.08 -23.76
C LEU A 353 4.99 -2.61 -23.81
N VAL A 354 4.87 -3.25 -22.66
CA VAL A 354 4.83 -4.71 -22.51
C VAL A 354 3.52 -5.14 -21.86
N ASN A 355 3.18 -6.42 -22.02
CA ASN A 355 2.07 -7.03 -21.26
C ASN A 355 2.42 -7.05 -19.78
N LEU A 356 1.46 -6.70 -18.92
CA LEU A 356 1.72 -6.61 -17.49
C LEU A 356 1.78 -8.00 -16.84
N THR A 357 2.91 -8.30 -16.22
CA THR A 357 3.09 -9.45 -15.32
C THR A 357 3.31 -9.02 -13.87
N ASP A 358 3.89 -7.83 -13.69
CA ASP A 358 3.94 -7.14 -12.41
C ASP A 358 3.86 -5.61 -12.58
N SER A 359 3.77 -4.90 -11.46
CA SER A 359 3.54 -3.45 -11.47
C SER A 359 4.76 -2.63 -11.93
N SER A 360 5.95 -3.23 -12.07
CA SER A 360 7.14 -2.59 -12.62
C SER A 360 7.19 -2.56 -14.15
N ASP A 361 6.31 -3.33 -14.81
CA ASP A 361 6.11 -3.37 -16.27
C ASP A 361 5.39 -2.12 -16.81
N ARG A 362 4.78 -1.32 -15.92
CA ARG A 362 4.10 -0.06 -16.27
C ARG A 362 5.09 0.93 -16.89
N SER A 363 4.68 1.59 -17.98
CA SER A 363 5.50 2.46 -18.82
C SER A 363 5.21 3.96 -18.64
N GLY A 364 4.34 4.31 -17.70
CA GLY A 364 4.02 5.70 -17.39
C GLY A 364 2.80 5.81 -16.50
N TYR A 365 2.52 7.04 -16.04
CA TYR A 365 1.30 7.36 -15.32
C TYR A 365 0.73 8.73 -15.72
N LEU A 366 -0.58 8.91 -15.51
CA LEU A 366 -1.29 10.18 -15.63
C LEU A 366 -2.21 10.33 -14.42
N ILE A 367 -2.01 11.40 -13.64
CA ILE A 367 -2.82 11.77 -12.48
C ILE A 367 -3.75 12.93 -12.87
N TYR A 368 -5.02 12.84 -12.48
CA TYR A 368 -6.00 13.89 -12.69
C TYR A 368 -6.67 14.36 -11.39
N GLN A 369 -7.25 15.56 -11.45
CA GLN A 369 -8.20 16.10 -10.49
C GLN A 369 -9.33 16.81 -11.25
N ALA A 370 -10.60 16.53 -10.92
CA ALA A 370 -11.75 17.10 -11.59
C ALA A 370 -12.99 17.14 -10.68
N ASP A 371 -14.06 17.80 -11.13
CA ASP A 371 -15.39 17.82 -10.46
C ASP A 371 -16.19 16.53 -10.68
N ARG A 372 -15.72 15.64 -11.55
CA ARG A 372 -16.30 14.34 -11.85
C ARG A 372 -15.21 13.32 -12.16
N LYS A 373 -15.51 12.03 -12.03
CA LYS A 373 -14.60 10.96 -12.44
C LYS A 373 -14.30 11.09 -13.94
N ILE A 374 -13.01 11.16 -14.28
CA ILE A 374 -12.57 11.11 -15.67
C ILE A 374 -12.48 9.63 -16.07
N SER A 375 -12.92 9.31 -17.29
CA SER A 375 -12.85 7.98 -17.90
C SER A 375 -12.28 8.10 -19.31
N PHE A 376 -11.38 7.20 -19.68
CA PHE A 376 -10.82 7.10 -21.02
C PHE A 376 -11.18 5.72 -21.61
N LEU A 377 -12.18 5.69 -22.48
CA LEU A 377 -12.58 4.47 -23.20
C LEU A 377 -11.79 4.34 -24.51
N SER A 378 -11.59 3.10 -24.96
CA SER A 378 -10.94 2.80 -26.23
C SER A 378 -11.75 3.38 -27.40
N GLY A 379 -11.25 4.44 -28.04
CA GLY A 379 -11.71 4.88 -29.35
C GLY A 379 -12.43 6.22 -29.44
N GLU A 380 -12.95 6.79 -28.35
CA GLU A 380 -13.58 8.12 -28.38
C GLU A 380 -13.31 8.88 -27.08
N ARG A 381 -12.93 10.16 -27.18
CA ARG A 381 -12.98 11.11 -26.05
C ARG A 381 -14.44 11.30 -25.69
N ILE A 382 -14.95 10.44 -24.82
CA ILE A 382 -16.28 10.60 -24.31
C ILE A 382 -16.19 11.25 -22.94
N CYS A 383 -16.32 12.58 -22.93
CA CYS A 383 -16.74 13.34 -21.76
C CYS A 383 -18.23 13.06 -21.47
N GLU A 384 -18.64 11.79 -21.33
CA GLU A 384 -20.07 11.48 -21.21
C GLU A 384 -20.58 11.91 -19.84
N VAL A 385 -21.73 12.57 -19.91
CA VAL A 385 -22.52 13.06 -18.79
C VAL A 385 -23.46 11.92 -18.43
N TYR A 386 -23.26 11.30 -17.27
CA TYR A 386 -24.28 10.50 -16.61
C TYR A 386 -24.60 11.13 -15.26
#